data_AF-A0A1C5D2E7-F1
#
_entry.id   AF-A0A1C5D2E7-F1
#
_cell.length_a   1.000
_cell.length_b   1.000
_cell.length_c   1.000
_cell.angle_alpha   90.00
_cell.angle_beta   90.00
_cell.angle_gamma   90.00
#
_symmetry.space_group_name_H-M   'P 1'
#
loop_
_entity.id
_entity.type
_entity.pdbx_description
1 polymer ?
#
loop_
_entity_poly.entity_id
_entity_poly.type
_entity_poly.pdbx_seq_one_letter_code
_entity_poly.pdbx_strand_id
1 'polypeptide(L)'
;MAREFQRGHKAKISDLTAGTDLYVGVQIAAPGLTFDISCFGLDANEQLSDDRYFIFFNQPKSPEESIQLLGAQSGDTESFRVTLDRIPAAIQKLSFTATLDGAGQMSQIGPGYIRIVAGGEEVVRYSFTGSEFTTERAVMLGDFYLKDVWRFAAVGQGFDGGLEALLKNFGGEVAEEEAPPA
;
A
#
# COMPACT_ATOMS: atom_id res chain seq x y z
N MET A 1 -21.65 6.45 -6.04
CA MET A 1 -21.33 6.36 -4.59
C MET A 1 -20.26 5.31 -4.44
N ALA A 2 -19.21 5.58 -3.65
CA ALA A 2 -18.13 4.62 -3.40
C ALA A 2 -18.66 3.35 -2.72
N ARG A 3 -18.04 2.20 -3.01
CA ARG A 3 -18.31 0.98 -2.24
C ARG A 3 -17.49 1.01 -0.96
N GLU A 4 -18.18 0.93 0.17
CA GLU A 4 -17.55 0.78 1.48
C GLU A 4 -17.08 -0.66 1.68
N PHE A 5 -15.79 -0.80 1.96
CA PHE A 5 -15.13 -2.07 2.22
C PHE A 5 -14.88 -2.22 3.72
N GLN A 6 -14.96 -3.46 4.18
CA GLN A 6 -14.51 -3.88 5.49
C GLN A 6 -13.28 -4.77 5.31
N ARG A 7 -12.51 -4.94 6.39
CA ARG A 7 -11.37 -5.85 6.41
C ARG A 7 -11.75 -7.22 5.83
N GLY A 8 -10.97 -7.70 4.86
CA GLY A 8 -11.20 -8.95 4.14
C GLY A 8 -12.11 -8.86 2.91
N HIS A 9 -12.79 -7.74 2.65
CA HIS A 9 -13.58 -7.55 1.43
C HIS A 9 -12.71 -7.56 0.18
N LYS A 10 -13.25 -8.15 -0.90
CA LYS A 10 -12.58 -8.26 -2.20
C LYS A 10 -13.55 -7.96 -3.33
N ALA A 11 -13.09 -7.29 -4.38
CA ALA A 11 -13.85 -7.09 -5.61
C ALA A 11 -12.95 -7.13 -6.84
N LYS A 12 -13.52 -7.47 -8.00
CA LYS A 12 -12.81 -7.26 -9.28
C LYS A 12 -12.77 -5.76 -9.58
N ILE A 13 -11.67 -5.26 -10.12
CA ILE A 13 -11.60 -3.86 -10.56
C ILE A 13 -12.62 -3.59 -11.66
N SER A 14 -12.83 -4.54 -12.56
CA SER A 14 -13.84 -4.46 -13.63
C SER A 14 -15.29 -4.30 -13.12
N ASP A 15 -15.57 -4.73 -11.88
CA ASP A 15 -16.91 -4.58 -11.28
C ASP A 15 -17.09 -3.19 -10.64
N LEU A 16 -16.00 -2.43 -10.50
CA LEU A 16 -15.93 -1.11 -9.86
C LEU A 16 -15.78 0.01 -10.89
N THR A 17 -15.00 -0.22 -11.95
CA THR A 17 -14.71 0.75 -13.00
C THR A 17 -14.26 0.05 -14.28
N ALA A 18 -14.48 0.69 -15.42
CA ALA A 18 -13.89 0.28 -16.70
C ALA A 18 -12.46 0.82 -16.91
N GLY A 19 -12.05 1.80 -16.10
CA GLY A 19 -10.72 2.41 -16.18
C GLY A 19 -9.64 1.56 -15.51
N THR A 20 -8.46 1.57 -16.11
CA THR A 20 -7.25 0.89 -15.62
C THR A 20 -6.24 1.85 -15.02
N ASP A 21 -6.40 3.15 -15.27
CA ASP A 21 -5.68 4.24 -14.61
C ASP A 21 -6.42 4.65 -13.34
N LEU A 22 -5.81 4.31 -12.21
CA LEU A 22 -6.40 4.43 -10.89
C LEU A 22 -5.57 5.39 -10.05
N TYR A 23 -6.27 6.18 -9.25
CA TYR A 23 -5.67 6.89 -8.13
C TYR A 23 -5.94 6.10 -6.85
N VAL A 24 -4.88 5.84 -6.08
CA VAL A 24 -4.95 5.18 -4.78
C VAL A 24 -4.54 6.20 -3.72
N GLY A 25 -5.48 6.59 -2.87
CA GLY A 25 -5.24 7.54 -1.80
C GLY A 25 -5.20 6.84 -0.44
N VAL A 26 -4.25 7.20 0.41
CA VAL A 26 -4.17 6.74 1.79
C VAL A 26 -4.20 7.95 2.71
N GLN A 27 -5.13 7.93 3.67
CA GLN A 27 -5.15 8.89 4.77
C GLN A 27 -4.92 8.13 6.07
N ILE A 28 -3.90 8.55 6.79
CA ILE A 28 -3.55 8.06 8.12
C ILE A 28 -2.89 9.18 8.90
N ALA A 29 -3.24 9.31 10.18
CA ALA A 29 -2.67 10.32 11.05
C ALA A 29 -2.77 9.91 12.52
N ALA A 30 -1.79 10.33 13.30
CA ALA A 30 -1.82 10.29 14.76
C ALA A 30 -0.95 11.42 15.32
N PRO A 31 -1.33 12.04 16.44
CA PRO A 31 -0.50 13.08 17.06
C PRO A 31 0.90 12.55 17.42
N GLY A 32 1.93 13.21 16.90
CA GLY A 32 3.33 12.89 17.22
C GLY A 32 3.88 11.62 16.56
N LEU A 33 3.15 11.00 15.64
CA LEU A 33 3.63 9.87 14.85
C LEU A 33 3.82 10.28 13.39
N THR A 34 4.87 9.73 12.78
CA THR A 34 5.16 9.87 11.35
C THR A 34 4.90 8.53 10.67
N PHE A 35 4.37 8.58 9.45
CA PHE A 35 4.02 7.41 8.67
C PHE A 35 4.69 7.46 7.31
N ASP A 36 5.31 6.35 6.92
CA ASP A 36 5.73 6.09 5.56
C ASP A 36 4.70 5.21 4.89
N ILE A 37 4.14 5.67 3.78
CA ILE A 37 3.18 4.89 2.99
C ILE A 37 3.91 4.44 1.73
N SER A 38 3.93 3.13 1.50
CA SER A 38 4.68 2.52 0.41
C SER A 38 3.85 1.51 -0.36
N CYS A 39 4.23 1.24 -1.60
CA CYS A 39 3.65 0.21 -2.45
C CYS A 39 4.70 -0.83 -2.83
N PHE A 40 4.43 -2.10 -2.57
CA PHE A 40 5.29 -3.23 -2.99
C PHE A 40 4.69 -3.92 -4.20
N GLY A 41 5.39 -3.92 -5.33
CA GLY A 41 5.10 -4.80 -6.45
C GLY A 41 5.76 -6.16 -6.24
N LEU A 42 4.95 -7.21 -6.21
CA LEU A 42 5.31 -8.57 -5.85
C LEU A 42 5.07 -9.52 -7.01
N ASP A 43 5.90 -10.55 -7.09
CA ASP A 43 5.80 -11.60 -8.10
C ASP A 43 4.65 -12.60 -7.81
N ALA A 44 4.59 -13.67 -8.62
CA ALA A 44 3.60 -14.73 -8.47
C ALA A 44 3.72 -15.54 -7.16
N ASN A 45 4.88 -15.49 -6.50
CA ASN A 45 5.14 -16.12 -5.21
C ASN A 45 4.95 -15.13 -4.05
N GLU A 46 4.39 -13.95 -4.31
CA GLU A 46 4.22 -12.85 -3.36
C GLU A 46 5.56 -12.31 -2.81
N GLN A 47 6.62 -12.41 -3.61
CA GLN A 47 7.96 -11.93 -3.26
C GLN A 47 8.32 -10.62 -3.97
N LEU A 48 9.05 -9.75 -3.28
CA LEU A 48 9.69 -8.58 -3.87
C LEU A 48 10.93 -9.04 -4.65
N SER A 49 10.72 -9.59 -5.85
CA SER A 49 11.79 -10.15 -6.68
C SER A 49 12.62 -9.08 -7.41
N ASP A 50 12.15 -7.82 -7.41
CA ASP A 50 12.81 -6.69 -8.05
C ASP A 50 12.54 -5.43 -7.22
N ASP A 51 13.59 -4.96 -6.52
CA ASP A 51 13.51 -3.82 -5.60
C ASP A 51 13.01 -2.54 -6.26
N ARG A 52 13.10 -2.42 -7.59
CA ARG A 52 12.57 -1.27 -8.35
C ARG A 52 11.04 -1.13 -8.25
N TYR A 53 10.35 -2.16 -7.76
CA TYR A 53 8.91 -2.15 -7.50
C TYR A 53 8.56 -1.92 -6.04
N PHE A 54 9.53 -1.62 -5.18
CA PHE A 54 9.27 -1.00 -3.88
C PHE A 54 9.16 0.51 -4.07
N ILE A 55 7.94 1.03 -4.13
CA ILE A 55 7.65 2.44 -4.40
C ILE A 55 7.43 3.20 -3.09
N PHE A 56 8.33 4.13 -2.82
CA PHE A 56 8.38 4.98 -1.62
C PHE A 56 9.11 6.29 -1.95
N PHE A 57 9.30 7.18 -0.98
CA PHE A 57 9.79 8.55 -1.24
C PHE A 57 11.15 8.63 -2.00
N ASN A 58 12.10 7.70 -1.77
CA ASN A 58 13.37 7.68 -2.50
C ASN A 58 13.30 6.97 -3.86
N GLN A 59 12.25 6.18 -4.10
CA GLN A 59 11.99 5.51 -5.36
C GLN A 59 10.53 5.75 -5.77
N PRO A 60 10.19 6.97 -6.21
CA PRO A 60 8.80 7.40 -6.35
C PRO A 60 8.09 6.78 -7.55
N LYS A 61 8.76 5.96 -8.37
CA LYS A 61 8.15 5.36 -9.56
C LYS A 61 8.79 4.05 -9.97
N SER A 62 7.95 3.16 -10.49
CA SER A 62 8.35 1.94 -11.21
C SER A 62 9.08 2.28 -12.53
N PRO A 63 9.88 1.35 -13.10
CA PRO A 63 10.67 1.59 -14.32
C PRO A 63 9.85 2.08 -15.53
N GLU A 64 8.66 1.52 -15.68
CA GLU A 64 7.69 1.81 -16.73
C GLU A 64 6.64 2.83 -16.30
N GLU A 65 6.78 3.43 -15.11
CA GLU A 65 5.89 4.44 -14.54
C GLU A 65 4.43 3.99 -14.42
N SER A 66 4.19 2.68 -14.36
CA SER A 66 2.87 2.08 -14.09
C SER A 66 2.40 2.37 -12.67
N ILE A 67 3.34 2.51 -11.74
CA ILE A 67 3.13 2.93 -10.35
C ILE A 67 3.96 4.20 -10.13
N GLN A 68 3.32 5.25 -9.61
CA GLN A 68 3.95 6.53 -9.29
C GLN A 68 3.41 7.05 -7.96
N LEU A 69 4.30 7.40 -7.04
CA LEU A 69 4.01 8.15 -5.82
C LEU A 69 3.78 9.62 -6.17
N LEU A 70 2.68 10.20 -5.66
CA LEU A 70 2.22 11.54 -6.02
C LEU A 70 2.31 12.54 -4.86
N GLY A 71 2.60 12.09 -3.64
CA GLY A 71 2.57 12.93 -2.44
C GLY A 71 1.16 13.03 -1.84
N ALA A 72 1.07 13.84 -0.78
CA ALA A 72 -0.20 14.25 -0.18
C ALA A 72 -1.05 15.05 -1.18
N GLN A 73 -2.26 14.56 -1.48
CA GLN A 73 -3.19 15.18 -2.41
C GLN A 73 -4.64 14.95 -1.97
N SER A 74 -5.54 15.90 -2.24
CA SER A 74 -6.99 15.70 -2.07
C SER A 74 -7.44 15.20 -0.68
N GLY A 75 -6.71 15.58 0.38
CA GLY A 75 -6.96 15.15 1.77
C GLY A 75 -6.35 13.80 2.16
N ASP A 76 -5.63 13.14 1.26
CA ASP A 76 -4.85 11.94 1.53
C ASP A 76 -3.47 12.34 2.08
N THR A 77 -2.97 11.56 3.05
CA THR A 77 -1.61 11.69 3.60
C THR A 77 -0.57 11.35 2.53
N GLU A 78 -0.85 10.34 1.72
CA GLU A 78 0.00 9.91 0.61
C GLU A 78 -0.87 9.33 -0.50
N SER A 79 -0.41 9.44 -1.76
CA SER A 79 -1.20 8.96 -2.89
C SER A 79 -0.35 8.41 -4.03
N PHE A 80 -0.97 7.54 -4.83
CA PHE A 80 -0.33 6.84 -5.92
C PHE A 80 -1.19 6.89 -7.18
N ARG A 81 -0.54 6.98 -8.34
CA ARG A 81 -1.12 6.59 -9.62
C ARG A 81 -0.75 5.14 -9.92
N VAL A 82 -1.73 4.35 -10.34
CA VAL A 82 -1.57 2.96 -10.75
C VAL A 82 -2.24 2.74 -12.09
N THR A 83 -1.48 2.44 -13.14
CA THR A 83 -1.96 2.08 -14.47
C THR A 83 -1.83 0.58 -14.67
N LEU A 84 -2.89 -0.17 -14.33
CA LEU A 84 -2.89 -1.63 -14.18
C LEU A 84 -2.47 -2.43 -15.44
N ASP A 85 -2.78 -1.89 -16.60
CA ASP A 85 -2.47 -2.42 -17.94
C ASP A 85 -1.03 -2.12 -18.40
N ARG A 86 -0.30 -1.27 -17.67
CA ARG A 86 1.14 -1.08 -17.85
C ARG A 86 1.98 -1.91 -16.88
N ILE A 87 1.36 -2.57 -15.90
CA ILE A 87 2.06 -3.41 -14.93
C ILE A 87 2.67 -4.63 -15.68
N PRO A 88 3.98 -4.87 -15.58
CA PRO A 88 4.62 -6.01 -16.24
C PRO A 88 4.11 -7.34 -15.72
N ALA A 89 4.05 -8.35 -16.59
CA ALA A 89 3.51 -9.66 -16.26
C ALA A 89 4.25 -10.40 -15.12
N ALA A 90 5.49 -9.99 -14.82
CA ALA A 90 6.24 -10.51 -13.68
C ALA A 90 5.64 -10.08 -12.34
N ILE A 91 4.97 -8.93 -12.29
CA ILE A 91 4.32 -8.39 -11.09
C ILE A 91 2.86 -8.83 -11.08
N GLN A 92 2.48 -9.59 -10.08
CA GLN A 92 1.11 -10.11 -9.93
C GLN A 92 0.36 -9.52 -8.74
N LYS A 93 1.03 -8.76 -7.88
CA LYS A 93 0.39 -8.14 -6.71
C LYS A 93 1.04 -6.80 -6.38
N LEU A 94 0.22 -5.81 -6.01
CA LEU A 94 0.65 -4.53 -5.48
C LEU A 94 0.09 -4.40 -4.06
N SER A 95 0.96 -4.33 -3.06
CA SER A 95 0.57 -4.20 -1.65
C SER A 95 0.84 -2.80 -1.13
N PHE A 96 -0.22 -2.11 -0.69
CA PHE A 96 -0.13 -0.77 -0.11
C PHE A 96 -0.03 -0.89 1.40
N THR A 97 1.01 -0.28 1.96
CA THR A 97 1.38 -0.42 3.37
C THR A 97 1.55 0.94 4.02
N ALA A 98 1.32 1.00 5.32
CA ALA A 98 1.73 2.11 6.17
C ALA A 98 2.66 1.59 7.26
N THR A 99 3.80 2.24 7.44
CA THR A 99 4.81 1.93 8.46
C THR A 99 5.05 3.15 9.33
N LEU A 100 5.23 2.94 10.63
CA LEU A 100 5.65 4.03 11.52
C LEU A 100 7.14 4.31 11.33
N ASP A 101 7.45 5.59 11.10
CA ASP A 101 8.82 6.10 11.21
C ASP A 101 9.06 6.54 12.66
N GLY A 102 9.95 5.82 13.34
CA GLY A 102 10.23 6.01 14.76
C GLY A 102 9.29 5.24 15.71
N ALA A 103 9.24 5.67 16.96
CA ALA A 103 8.52 4.99 18.03
C ALA A 103 7.00 5.19 17.94
N GLY A 104 6.23 4.15 18.29
CA GLY A 104 4.78 4.21 18.32
C GLY A 104 4.15 2.85 17.99
N GLN A 105 2.83 2.81 18.01
CA GLN A 105 2.01 1.65 17.68
C GLN A 105 0.79 2.07 16.84
N MET A 106 0.36 1.19 15.94
CA MET A 106 -0.79 1.40 15.07
C MET A 106 -2.11 1.49 15.84
N SER A 107 -2.15 1.02 17.10
CA SER A 107 -3.29 1.27 17.99
C SER A 107 -3.52 2.75 18.33
N GLN A 108 -2.52 3.61 18.13
CA GLN A 108 -2.59 5.04 18.45
C GLN A 108 -3.16 5.89 17.31
N ILE A 109 -3.41 5.31 16.13
CA ILE A 109 -3.89 6.06 14.97
C ILE A 109 -5.36 6.48 15.12
N GLY A 110 -5.67 7.65 14.59
CA GLY A 110 -7.05 8.08 14.41
C GLY A 110 -7.77 7.32 13.29
N PRO A 111 -9.00 7.70 12.95
CA PRO A 111 -9.66 7.20 11.75
C PRO A 111 -8.78 7.45 10.51
N GLY A 112 -8.63 6.42 9.70
CA GLY A 112 -7.91 6.44 8.44
C GLY A 112 -8.64 5.68 7.35
N TYR A 113 -8.13 5.74 6.13
CA TYR A 113 -8.66 4.97 5.02
C TYR A 113 -7.63 4.74 3.91
N ILE A 114 -7.88 3.71 3.12
CA ILE A 114 -7.38 3.58 1.75
C ILE A 114 -8.56 3.66 0.79
N ARG A 115 -8.40 4.41 -0.30
CA ARG A 115 -9.45 4.60 -1.31
C ARG A 115 -8.92 4.40 -2.72
N ILE A 116 -9.82 4.06 -3.62
CA ILE A 116 -9.56 3.98 -5.06
C ILE A 116 -10.48 4.96 -5.76
N VAL A 117 -9.89 5.79 -6.61
CA VAL A 117 -10.58 6.74 -7.47
C VAL A 117 -10.29 6.37 -8.92
N ALA A 118 -11.32 6.35 -9.75
CA ALA A 118 -11.22 6.07 -11.18
C ALA A 118 -12.12 7.05 -11.94
N GLY A 119 -11.59 7.67 -13.01
CA GLY A 119 -12.37 8.64 -13.79
C GLY A 119 -12.83 9.87 -12.99
N GLY A 120 -12.13 10.21 -11.88
CA GLY A 120 -12.50 11.30 -10.99
C GLY A 120 -13.55 10.94 -9.92
N GLU A 121 -14.05 9.71 -9.90
CA GLU A 121 -15.00 9.24 -8.89
C GLU A 121 -14.36 8.23 -7.93
N GLU A 122 -14.63 8.37 -6.64
CA GLU A 122 -14.25 7.38 -5.65
C GLU A 122 -15.13 6.12 -5.82
N VAL A 123 -14.48 4.99 -6.11
CA VAL A 123 -15.15 3.71 -6.39
C VAL A 123 -15.06 2.73 -5.23
N VAL A 124 -14.01 2.85 -4.39
CA VAL A 124 -13.81 2.04 -3.19
C VAL A 124 -13.27 2.91 -2.07
N ARG A 125 -13.77 2.66 -0.86
CA ARG A 125 -13.20 3.16 0.39
C ARG A 125 -13.13 2.02 1.39
N TYR A 126 -11.96 1.77 1.95
CA TYR A 126 -11.79 0.93 3.13
C TYR A 126 -11.34 1.83 4.28
N SER A 127 -12.24 2.06 5.23
CA SER A 127 -11.96 2.84 6.44
C SER A 127 -11.49 1.91 7.55
N PHE A 128 -10.50 2.37 8.32
CA PHE A 128 -9.95 1.65 9.46
C PHE A 128 -9.68 2.60 10.62
N THR A 129 -9.53 2.05 11.83
CA THR A 129 -9.19 2.83 13.03
C THR A 129 -8.15 2.10 13.87
N GLY A 130 -7.44 2.83 14.75
CA GLY A 130 -6.47 2.22 15.68
C GLY A 130 -7.03 1.10 16.55
N SER A 131 -8.35 1.06 16.79
CA SER A 131 -8.99 -0.03 17.54
C SER A 131 -8.92 -1.41 16.87
N GLU A 132 -8.56 -1.47 15.60
CA GLU A 132 -8.33 -2.72 14.86
C GLU A 132 -6.91 -3.29 15.05
N PHE A 133 -6.03 -2.52 15.67
CA PHE A 133 -4.62 -2.83 15.87
C PHE A 133 -4.26 -2.81 17.36
N THR A 134 -3.08 -3.35 17.66
CA THR A 134 -2.51 -3.48 18.99
C THR A 134 -1.08 -2.95 18.98
N THR A 135 -0.08 -3.85 19.00
CA THR A 135 1.34 -3.53 19.11
C THR A 135 2.03 -3.29 17.77
N GLU A 136 1.29 -3.43 16.67
CA GLU A 136 1.87 -3.44 15.35
C GLU A 136 2.45 -2.07 14.98
N ARG A 137 3.55 -2.08 14.23
CA ARG A 137 4.25 -0.87 13.76
C ARG A 137 4.13 -0.65 12.27
N ALA A 138 3.56 -1.62 11.57
CA ALA A 138 3.22 -1.53 10.16
C ALA A 138 1.90 -2.23 9.88
N VAL A 139 1.23 -1.83 8.80
CA VAL A 139 -0.03 -2.42 8.35
C VAL A 139 -0.04 -2.53 6.83
N MET A 140 -0.43 -3.70 6.31
CA MET A 140 -0.90 -3.85 4.93
C MET A 140 -2.35 -3.39 4.85
N LEU A 141 -2.58 -2.28 4.15
CA LEU A 141 -3.88 -1.61 4.05
C LEU A 141 -4.76 -2.28 2.99
N GLY A 142 -4.20 -2.50 1.80
CA GLY A 142 -4.93 -3.08 0.69
C GLY A 142 -4.02 -3.60 -0.41
N ASP A 143 -4.50 -4.62 -1.11
CA ASP A 143 -3.77 -5.30 -2.17
C ASP A 143 -4.53 -5.22 -3.48
N PHE A 144 -3.85 -4.82 -4.55
CA PHE A 144 -4.25 -5.21 -5.90
C PHE A 144 -3.58 -6.54 -6.22
N TYR A 145 -4.31 -7.51 -6.74
CA TYR A 145 -3.72 -8.79 -7.14
C TYR A 145 -4.37 -9.32 -8.40
N LEU A 146 -3.54 -9.91 -9.25
CA LEU A 146 -3.93 -10.50 -10.50
C LEU A 146 -4.28 -11.98 -10.28
N LYS A 147 -5.48 -12.36 -10.72
CA LYS A 147 -5.83 -13.77 -10.98
C LYS A 147 -6.10 -13.89 -12.48
N ASP A 148 -7.35 -14.14 -12.86
CA ASP A 148 -7.79 -13.98 -14.26
C ASP A 148 -7.96 -12.50 -14.63
N VAL A 149 -8.26 -11.67 -13.62
CA VAL A 149 -8.42 -10.22 -13.73
C VAL A 149 -7.84 -9.56 -12.48
N TRP A 150 -7.51 -8.27 -12.56
CA TRP A 150 -7.13 -7.48 -11.39
C TRP A 150 -8.28 -7.37 -10.39
N ARG A 151 -7.94 -7.54 -9.13
CA ARG A 151 -8.86 -7.46 -7.99
C ARG A 151 -8.26 -6.59 -6.91
N PHE A 152 -9.10 -5.93 -6.14
CA PHE A 152 -8.70 -5.26 -4.91
C PHE A 152 -9.16 -6.06 -3.70
N ALA A 153 -8.33 -6.09 -2.64
CA ALA A 153 -8.67 -6.59 -1.33
C ALA A 153 -8.38 -5.52 -0.27
N ALA A 154 -9.34 -5.27 0.62
CA ALA A 154 -9.09 -4.58 1.88
C ALA A 154 -8.44 -5.57 2.85
N VAL A 155 -7.20 -5.31 3.28
CA VAL A 155 -6.39 -6.30 4.01
C VAL A 155 -6.41 -6.05 5.51
N GLY A 156 -5.95 -4.89 5.96
CA GLY A 156 -5.91 -4.52 7.39
C GLY A 156 -5.09 -5.48 8.26
N GLN A 157 -3.96 -5.98 7.74
CA GLN A 157 -3.08 -6.91 8.46
C GLN A 157 -1.91 -6.15 9.07
N GLY A 158 -1.75 -6.23 10.39
CA GLY A 158 -0.65 -5.59 11.11
C GLY A 158 0.62 -6.45 11.22
N PHE A 159 1.75 -5.78 11.42
CA PHE A 159 3.08 -6.36 11.61
C PHE A 159 3.82 -5.66 12.76
N ASP A 160 4.20 -6.42 13.80
CA ASP A 160 4.92 -5.91 14.98
C ASP A 160 6.32 -5.36 14.64
N GLY A 161 7.06 -6.05 13.77
CA GLY A 161 8.42 -5.67 13.40
C GLY A 161 8.53 -4.54 12.38
N GLY A 162 7.46 -3.77 12.15
CA GLY A 162 7.48 -2.61 11.27
C GLY A 162 7.84 -2.96 9.82
N LEU A 163 8.60 -2.08 9.16
CA LEU A 163 9.05 -2.26 7.78
C LEU A 163 9.91 -3.52 7.60
N GLU A 164 10.78 -3.84 8.56
CA GLU A 164 11.63 -5.03 8.49
C GLU A 164 10.80 -6.33 8.44
N ALA A 165 9.71 -6.40 9.20
CA ALA A 165 8.80 -7.54 9.17
C ALA A 165 8.04 -7.63 7.83
N LEU A 166 7.68 -6.49 7.23
CA LEU A 166 7.08 -6.46 5.90
C LEU A 166 8.06 -6.95 4.83
N LEU A 167 9.30 -6.46 4.84
CA LEU A 167 10.34 -6.89 3.90
C LEU A 167 10.58 -8.39 3.99
N LYS A 168 10.74 -8.92 5.22
CA LYS A 168 10.86 -10.37 5.46
C LYS A 168 9.64 -11.15 4.98
N ASN A 169 8.44 -10.62 5.19
CA ASN A 169 7.19 -11.22 4.72
C ASN A 169 7.14 -11.31 3.19
N PHE A 170 7.69 -10.32 2.49
CA PHE A 170 7.80 -10.29 1.02
C PHE A 170 9.10 -10.93 0.50
N GLY A 171 9.84 -11.66 1.33
CA GLY A 171 11.08 -12.33 0.92
C GLY A 171 12.22 -11.37 0.53
N GLY A 172 12.11 -10.08 0.85
CA GLY A 172 13.17 -9.11 0.66
C GLY A 172 14.26 -9.27 1.72
N GLU A 173 15.52 -9.09 1.30
CA GLU A 173 16.64 -8.94 2.21
C GLU A 173 16.62 -7.50 2.77
N VAL A 174 16.71 -7.35 4.09
CA VAL A 174 17.03 -6.05 4.66
C VAL A 174 18.48 -5.80 4.30
N ALA A 175 18.77 -4.85 3.42
CA ALA A 175 20.14 -4.43 3.19
C ALA A 175 20.73 -4.02 4.55
N GLU A 176 21.68 -4.81 5.06
CA GLU A 176 22.42 -4.43 6.25
C GLU A 176 23.11 -3.11 5.94
N GLU A 177 22.70 -2.04 6.65
CA GLU A 177 23.39 -0.76 6.59
C GLU A 177 24.85 -1.02 7.00
N GLU A 178 25.75 -0.87 6.03
CA GLU A 178 27.18 -1.09 6.21
C GLU A 178 27.66 -0.13 7.31
N ALA A 179 27.88 -0.66 8.52
CA ALA A 179 28.36 0.11 9.65
C ALA A 179 29.63 0.86 9.23
N PRO A 180 29.74 2.18 9.50
CA PRO A 180 30.90 2.94 9.08
C PRO A 180 32.16 2.33 9.72
N PRO A 181 33.26 2.20 8.96
CA PRO A 181 34.50 1.68 9.51
C PRO A 181 34.97 2.58 10.67
N ALA A 182 35.40 1.93 11.75
CA ALA A 182 35.92 2.56 12.97
C ALA A 182 37.20 3.37 12.73
#